data_AF-J1K3J0-F1
#
_entry.id   AF-J1K3J0-F1
#
_cell.length_a   1.000
_cell.length_b   1.000
_cell.length_c   1.000
_cell.angle_alpha   90.00
_cell.angle_beta   90.00
_cell.angle_gamma   90.00
#
_symmetry.space_group_name_H-M   'P 1'
#
loop_
_entity.id
_entity.type
_entity.pdbx_description
1 polymer ?
#
loop_
_entity_poly.entity_id
_entity_poly.type
_entity_poly.pdbx_seq_one_letter_code
_entity_poly.pdbx_strand_id
1 'polypeptide(L)'
;MFIVCYYLKDQDKYEIVDGFHRYTVMKTSKRIFDRENGQLPIVVIDKDINNRMASTIRHNRARGSHSIDLMVGIVKELTEAGMKDQWIQRHIGMDMDELLRLKQISGLASLFENKEFSSAWNPK
;
A
#
# COMPACT_ATOMS: atom_id res chain seq x y z
N MET A 1 -23.03 -1.69 2.70
CA MET A 1 -21.63 -1.22 2.84
C MET A 1 -20.98 -1.35 1.48
N PHE A 2 -20.37 -0.29 0.95
CA PHE A 2 -19.91 -0.21 -0.44
C PHE A 2 -18.59 -0.97 -0.66
N ILE A 3 -18.32 -1.38 -1.90
CA ILE A 3 -16.97 -1.76 -2.34
C ILE A 3 -16.32 -0.60 -3.10
N VAL A 4 -15.00 -0.54 -3.10
CA VAL A 4 -14.26 0.56 -3.74
C VAL A 4 -13.60 0.03 -5.00
N CYS A 5 -13.89 0.67 -6.12
CA CYS A 5 -13.44 0.24 -7.44
C CYS A 5 -12.73 1.36 -8.19
N TYR A 6 -11.88 0.98 -9.13
CA TYR A 6 -11.36 1.84 -10.18
C TYR A 6 -11.97 1.45 -11.52
N TYR A 7 -12.30 2.43 -12.36
CA TYR A 7 -12.80 2.15 -13.70
C TYR A 7 -11.65 2.16 -14.70
N LEU A 8 -11.33 0.97 -15.24
CA LEU A 8 -10.37 0.76 -16.32
C LEU A 8 -11.03 1.15 -17.65
N LYS A 9 -10.92 2.43 -18.03
CA LYS A 9 -11.53 2.99 -19.26
C LYS A 9 -11.17 2.18 -20.52
N ASP A 10 -9.94 1.71 -20.62
CA ASP A 10 -9.44 0.97 -21.80
C ASP A 10 -10.05 -0.42 -21.95
N GLN A 11 -10.58 -0.99 -20.86
CA GLN A 11 -11.11 -2.37 -20.82
C GLN A 11 -12.60 -2.44 -20.49
N ASP A 12 -13.24 -1.28 -20.26
CA ASP A 12 -14.62 -1.16 -19.77
C ASP A 12 -14.90 -2.07 -18.57
N LYS A 13 -14.00 -2.05 -17.58
CA LYS A 13 -14.06 -2.93 -16.40
C LYS A 13 -13.80 -2.18 -15.11
N TYR A 14 -14.32 -2.72 -14.01
CA TYR A 14 -14.01 -2.25 -12.67
C TYR A 14 -12.97 -3.15 -12.00
N GLU A 15 -11.88 -2.55 -11.54
CA GLU A 15 -10.86 -3.19 -10.70
C GLU A 15 -11.18 -2.92 -9.22
N ILE A 16 -11.24 -3.97 -8.40
CA ILE A 16 -11.54 -3.83 -6.97
C ILE A 16 -10.27 -3.40 -6.23
N VAL A 17 -10.35 -2.28 -5.52
CA VAL A 17 -9.25 -1.73 -4.70
C VAL A 17 -9.46 -2.05 -3.23
N ASP A 18 -10.70 -2.04 -2.76
CA ASP A 18 -11.07 -2.44 -1.39
C ASP A 18 -12.45 -3.12 -1.38
N GLY A 19 -12.64 -4.04 -0.45
CA GLY A 19 -13.87 -4.84 -0.33
C GLY A 19 -13.85 -6.17 -1.08
N PHE A 20 -12.66 -6.71 -1.41
CA PHE A 20 -12.51 -8.01 -2.09
C PHE A 20 -13.31 -9.13 -1.42
N HIS A 21 -13.24 -9.26 -0.08
CA HIS A 21 -13.99 -10.29 0.63
C HIS A 21 -15.51 -10.12 0.48
N ARG A 22 -16.03 -8.89 0.41
CA ARG A 22 -17.47 -8.64 0.18
C ARG A 22 -17.89 -9.06 -1.22
N TYR A 23 -17.07 -8.75 -2.22
CA TYR A 23 -17.31 -9.21 -3.59
C TYR A 23 -17.32 -10.74 -3.67
N THR A 24 -16.34 -11.39 -3.02
CA THR A 24 -16.28 -12.86 -2.96
C THR A 24 -17.50 -13.44 -2.27
N VAL A 25 -17.92 -12.89 -1.13
CA VAL A 25 -19.13 -13.32 -0.41
C VAL A 25 -20.39 -13.14 -1.25
N MET A 26 -20.52 -12.02 -1.98
CA MET A 26 -21.62 -11.80 -2.93
C MET A 26 -21.66 -12.90 -4.00
N LYS A 27 -20.49 -13.34 -4.51
CA LYS A 27 -20.39 -14.41 -5.51
C LYS A 27 -20.66 -15.81 -4.96
N THR A 28 -20.21 -16.11 -3.76
CA THR A 28 -20.21 -17.48 -3.22
C THR A 28 -21.41 -17.79 -2.35
N SER A 29 -22.07 -16.79 -1.76
CA SER A 29 -23.22 -16.99 -0.88
C SER A 29 -24.53 -16.76 -1.61
N LYS A 30 -25.25 -17.85 -1.95
CA LYS A 30 -26.59 -17.78 -2.56
C LYS A 30 -27.56 -16.93 -1.75
N ARG A 31 -27.55 -17.07 -0.42
CA ARG A 31 -28.40 -16.28 0.50
C ARG A 31 -28.18 -14.77 0.34
N ILE A 32 -26.92 -14.33 0.22
CA ILE A 32 -26.60 -12.91 0.10
C ILE A 32 -26.85 -12.42 -1.32
N PHE A 33 -26.54 -13.23 -2.33
CA PHE A 33 -26.87 -12.93 -3.72
C PHE A 33 -28.37 -12.68 -3.90
N ASP A 34 -29.21 -13.58 -3.39
CA ASP A 34 -30.67 -13.47 -3.50
C ASP A 34 -31.19 -12.26 -2.72
N ARG A 35 -30.63 -11.96 -1.54
CA ARG A 35 -31.03 -10.81 -0.71
C ARG A 35 -30.73 -9.47 -1.38
N GLU A 36 -29.58 -9.37 -2.03
CA GLU A 36 -29.08 -8.13 -2.65
C GLU A 36 -29.39 -8.09 -4.16
N ASN A 37 -30.21 -9.01 -4.67
CA ASN A 37 -30.55 -9.17 -6.09
C ASN A 37 -29.33 -9.25 -7.02
N GLY A 38 -28.23 -9.84 -6.55
CA GLY A 38 -26.97 -9.93 -7.28
C GLY A 38 -26.28 -8.59 -7.52
N GLN A 39 -26.73 -7.51 -6.86
CA GLN A 39 -26.16 -6.18 -7.00
C GLN A 39 -25.26 -5.85 -5.81
N LEU A 40 -24.15 -5.18 -6.09
CA LEU A 40 -23.21 -4.74 -5.06
C LEU A 40 -22.91 -3.26 -5.30
N PRO A 41 -23.23 -2.37 -4.35
CA PRO A 41 -23.05 -0.95 -4.58
C PRO A 41 -21.56 -0.61 -4.48
N ILE A 42 -21.06 0.13 -5.49
CA ILE A 42 -19.65 0.46 -5.64
C ILE A 42 -19.42 1.97 -5.50
N VAL A 43 -18.24 2.34 -5.02
CA VAL A 43 -17.71 3.71 -5.09
C VAL A 43 -16.55 3.70 -6.07
N VAL A 44 -16.63 4.53 -7.10
CA VAL A 44 -15.57 4.65 -8.11
C VAL A 44 -14.60 5.76 -7.70
N ILE A 45 -13.32 5.43 -7.57
CA ILE A 45 -12.27 6.42 -7.34
C ILE A 45 -11.78 6.93 -8.70
N ASP A 46 -12.06 8.19 -9.01
CA ASP A 46 -11.49 8.89 -10.17
C ASP A 46 -10.28 9.73 -9.74
N LYS A 47 -9.16 9.06 -9.46
CA LYS A 47 -7.90 9.72 -9.08
C LYS A 47 -6.72 9.00 -9.75
N ASP A 48 -5.71 9.79 -10.12
CA ASP A 48 -4.39 9.34 -10.57
C ASP A 48 -3.81 8.24 -9.65
N ILE A 49 -3.11 7.27 -10.23
CA ILE A 49 -2.44 6.14 -9.55
C ILE A 49 -1.60 6.60 -8.36
N ASN A 50 -0.94 7.76 -8.47
CA ASN A 50 -0.15 8.35 -7.38
C ASN A 50 -1.01 8.69 -6.16
N ASN A 51 -2.19 9.28 -6.41
CA ASN A 51 -3.15 9.63 -5.36
C ASN A 51 -3.84 8.40 -4.77
N ARG A 52 -4.03 7.34 -5.58
CA ARG A 52 -4.58 6.06 -5.12
C ARG A 52 -3.64 5.37 -4.14
N MET A 53 -2.38 5.21 -4.53
CA MET A 53 -1.35 4.56 -3.72
C MET A 53 -1.17 5.30 -2.39
N ALA A 54 -1.09 6.63 -2.46
CA ALA A 54 -1.06 7.49 -1.29
C ALA A 54 -2.24 7.27 -0.34
N SER A 55 -3.47 7.22 -0.87
CA SER A 55 -4.68 7.01 -0.08
C SER A 55 -4.71 5.64 0.61
N THR A 56 -4.33 4.57 -0.10
CA THR A 56 -4.28 3.21 0.46
C THR A 56 -3.24 3.10 1.56
N ILE A 57 -2.04 3.63 1.35
CA ILE A 57 -0.96 3.62 2.36
C ILE A 57 -1.42 4.42 3.60
N ARG A 58 -1.99 5.61 3.41
CA ARG A 58 -2.50 6.45 4.51
C ARG A 58 -3.60 5.75 5.30
N HIS A 59 -4.50 5.05 4.61
CA HIS A 59 -5.61 4.31 5.21
C HIS A 59 -5.15 3.07 5.98
N ASN A 60 -4.15 2.34 5.47
CA ASN A 60 -3.54 1.21 6.17
C ASN A 60 -2.75 1.68 7.40
N ARG A 61 -2.03 2.81 7.28
CA ARG A 61 -1.29 3.43 8.38
C ARG A 61 -2.21 3.90 9.51
N ALA A 62 -3.34 4.53 9.18
CA ALA A 62 -4.33 5.00 10.16
C ALA A 62 -5.01 3.86 10.94
N ARG A 63 -5.06 2.64 10.38
CA ARG A 63 -5.63 1.46 11.05
C ARG A 63 -4.69 0.76 12.05
N GLY A 64 -3.46 1.26 12.23
CA GLY A 64 -2.58 0.81 13.31
C GLY A 64 -1.79 -0.47 13.06
N SER A 65 -1.86 -1.08 11.86
CA SER A 65 -0.93 -2.15 11.47
C SER A 65 0.39 -1.53 11.01
N HIS A 66 1.18 -1.03 11.97
CA HIS A 66 2.53 -0.49 11.70
C HIS A 66 3.53 -1.64 11.57
N SER A 67 3.55 -2.31 10.42
CA SER A 67 4.73 -3.08 10.03
C SER A 67 5.78 -2.08 9.53
N ILE A 68 6.79 -1.82 10.37
CA ILE A 68 7.92 -0.94 10.03
C ILE A 68 8.58 -1.42 8.73
N ASP A 69 8.76 -2.73 8.57
CA ASP A 69 9.36 -3.34 7.38
C ASP A 69 8.58 -3.02 6.10
N LEU A 70 7.25 -3.09 6.15
CA LEU A 70 6.40 -2.72 5.01
C LEU A 70 6.56 -1.23 4.64
N MET A 71 6.62 -0.36 5.65
CA MET A 71 6.81 1.08 5.44
C MET A 71 8.20 1.41 4.89
N VAL A 72 9.25 0.71 5.34
CA VAL A 72 10.61 0.81 4.79
C VAL A 72 10.60 0.44 3.31
N GLY A 73 9.96 -0.68 2.93
CA GLY A 73 9.83 -1.11 1.54
C GLY A 73 9.11 -0.08 0.66
N ILE A 74 7.97 0.42 1.12
CA ILE A 74 7.20 1.45 0.41
C ILE A 74 8.01 2.74 0.23
N VAL A 75 8.70 3.22 1.27
CA VAL A 75 9.52 4.43 1.19
C VAL A 75 10.71 4.23 0.24
N LYS A 76 11.32 3.04 0.23
CA LYS A 76 12.38 2.68 -0.71
C LYS A 76 11.89 2.77 -2.16
N GLU A 77 10.80 2.06 -2.49
CA GLU A 77 10.23 2.06 -3.85
C GLU A 77 9.82 3.46 -4.32
N LEU A 78 9.18 4.26 -3.45
CA LEU A 78 8.81 5.64 -3.76
C LEU A 78 10.03 6.53 -4.04
N THR A 79 11.09 6.35 -3.25
CA THR A 79 12.34 7.13 -3.41
C THR A 79 13.06 6.72 -4.69
N GLU A 80 13.13 5.42 -5.00
CA GLU A 80 13.70 4.87 -6.25
C GLU A 80 12.91 5.30 -7.48
N ALA A 81 11.59 5.42 -7.37
CA ALA A 81 10.71 5.99 -8.40
C ALA A 81 10.85 7.52 -8.56
N GLY A 82 11.73 8.17 -7.81
CA GLY A 82 12.03 9.60 -7.92
C GLY A 82 11.00 10.53 -7.25
N MET A 83 10.16 10.01 -6.36
CA MET A 83 9.18 10.83 -5.65
C MET A 83 9.88 11.76 -4.65
N LYS A 84 9.53 13.06 -4.70
CA LYS A 84 10.11 14.06 -3.79
C LYS A 84 9.61 13.84 -2.36
N ASP A 85 10.47 14.13 -1.39
CA ASP A 85 10.17 13.98 0.04
C ASP A 85 8.91 14.75 0.45
N GLN A 86 8.77 15.99 -0.04
CA GLN A 86 7.59 16.82 0.17
C GLN A 86 6.30 16.19 -0.39
N TRP A 87 6.41 15.45 -1.49
CA TRP A 87 5.27 14.72 -2.05
C TRP A 87 4.88 13.56 -1.12
N ILE A 88 5.86 12.77 -0.68
CA ILE A 88 5.67 11.63 0.23
C ILE A 88 5.05 12.10 1.55
N GLN A 89 5.56 13.17 2.15
CA GLN A 89 5.00 13.73 3.39
C GLN A 89 3.52 14.13 3.23
N ARG A 90 3.21 14.92 2.19
CA ARG A 90 1.85 15.42 1.94
C ARG A 90 0.86 14.29 1.60
N HIS A 91 1.31 13.27 0.88
CA HIS A 91 0.43 12.25 0.32
C HIS A 91 0.35 10.99 1.20
N ILE A 92 1.42 10.59 1.86
CA ILE A 92 1.44 9.47 2.82
C ILE A 92 1.03 9.93 4.23
N GLY A 93 1.09 11.24 4.52
CA GLY A 93 0.79 11.79 5.83
C GLY A 93 1.90 11.49 6.85
N MET A 94 3.15 11.39 6.38
CA MET A 94 4.33 11.01 7.14
C MET A 94 5.10 12.26 7.58
N ASP A 95 5.63 12.25 8.81
CA ASP A 95 6.49 13.32 9.31
C ASP A 95 7.89 13.29 8.67
N MET A 96 8.61 14.41 8.63
CA MET A 96 9.94 14.48 8.02
C MET A 96 10.95 13.56 8.71
N ASP A 97 10.92 13.53 10.04
CA ASP A 97 11.91 12.76 10.81
C ASP A 97 11.62 11.26 10.71
N GLU A 98 10.35 10.89 10.57
CA GLU A 98 9.93 9.52 10.27
C GLU A 98 10.41 9.09 8.88
N LEU A 99 10.20 9.92 7.85
CA LEU A 99 10.65 9.66 6.49
C LEU A 99 12.17 9.48 6.42
N LEU A 100 12.93 10.36 7.08
CA LEU A 100 14.39 10.29 7.09
C LEU A 100 14.89 9.01 7.77
N ARG A 101 14.28 8.61 8.89
CA ARG A 101 14.61 7.36 9.58
C ARG A 101 14.36 6.14 8.69
N LEU A 102 13.21 6.08 8.02
CA LEU A 102 12.89 4.96 7.12
C LEU A 102 13.86 4.88 5.93
N LYS A 103 14.26 6.03 5.37
CA LYS A 103 15.29 6.09 4.31
C LYS A 103 16.67 5.62 4.79
N GLN A 104 17.05 5.95 6.03
CA GLN A 104 18.30 5.47 6.61
C GLN A 104 18.27 3.96 6.79
N ILE A 105 17.16 3.41 7.29
CA ILE A 105 16.98 1.96 7.45
C ILE A 105 17.05 1.25 6.08
N SER A 106 16.33 1.76 5.07
CA SER A 106 16.38 1.17 3.72
C SER A 106 17.77 1.28 3.09
N GLY A 107 18.44 2.42 3.27
CA GLY A 107 19.80 2.65 2.77
C GLY A 107 20.81 1.71 3.41
N LEU A 108 20.77 1.55 4.73
CA LEU A 108 21.60 0.57 5.45
C LEU A 108 21.31 -0.85 4.97
N ALA A 109 20.04 -1.25 4.88
CA ALA A 109 19.69 -2.57 4.36
C ALA A 109 20.29 -2.83 2.97
N SER A 110 20.17 -1.86 2.05
CA SER A 110 20.75 -1.97 0.70
C SER A 110 22.28 -2.01 0.67
N LEU A 111 22.96 -1.36 1.63
CA LEU A 111 24.42 -1.35 1.75
C LEU A 111 24.99 -2.70 2.24
N PHE A 112 24.20 -3.49 2.97
CA PHE A 112 24.59 -4.78 3.53
C PHE A 112 24.04 -5.99 2.75
N GLU A 113 23.09 -5.79 1.84
CA GLU A 113 22.49 -6.85 1.02
C GLU A 113 23.52 -7.63 0.17
N ASN A 114 24.64 -6.99 -0.19
CA ASN A 114 25.72 -7.58 -1.01
C ASN A 114 27.06 -7.73 -0.26
N LYS A 115 27.07 -7.73 1.08
CA LYS A 115 28.31 -7.94 1.85
C LYS A 115 28.31 -9.30 2.53
N GLU A 116 29.34 -10.10 2.27
CA GLU A 116 29.66 -11.23 3.14
C GLU A 116 30.07 -10.70 4.52
N PHE A 117 29.40 -11.17 5.57
CA PHE A 117 29.79 -10.85 6.94
C PHE A 117 31.17 -11.44 7.21
N SER A 118 32.18 -10.61 7.43
CA SER A 118 33.47 -11.11 7.88
C SER A 118 33.33 -11.65 9.30
N SER A 119 33.81 -12.87 9.56
CA SER A 119 33.86 -13.49 10.88
C SER A 119 34.68 -12.63 11.86
N ALA A 120 34.01 -11.73 12.57
CA ALA A 120 34.65 -10.82 13.51
C ALA A 120 34.51 -11.37 14.93
N TRP A 121 35.30 -12.39 15.27
CA TRP A 121 35.76 -12.62 16.64
C TRP A 121 36.95 -13.57 16.65
N ASN A 122 38.12 -13.09 17.07
CA ASN A 122 39.26 -13.94 17.40
C ASN A 122 39.69 -13.60 18.83
N PRO A 123 39.26 -14.39 19.84
CA PRO A 123 39.68 -14.16 21.21
C PRO A 123 41.17 -14.47 21.32
N LYS A 124 41.92 -13.55 21.94
CA LYS A 124 43.23 -13.86 22.48
C LYS A 124 43.09 -14.53 23.84
#